data_AF-A0A7S4HGI0-F1
#
_entry.id   AF-A0A7S4HGI0-F1
#
_cell.length_a   1.000
_cell.length_b   1.000
_cell.length_c   1.000
_cell.angle_alpha   90.00
_cell.angle_beta   90.00
_cell.angle_gamma   90.00
#
_symmetry.space_group_name_H-M   'P 1'
#
loop_
_entity.id
_entity.type
_entity.pdbx_description
1 polymer ?
#
loop_
_entity_poly.entity_id
_entity_poly.type
_entity_poly.pdbx_seq_one_letter_code
_entity_poly.pdbx_strand_id
1 'polypeptide(L)'
;GVFHAVMAPFKFLLDFHDPLHPEFTDALHEWFFRSGLDHFVWIFGMFCAFSFPFCEAKLMAIERLQGSQKSLAKLGLFGGATAVGVWWYVYYFSLPKKEYNKVHPYTSFIPIAVYM
;
A
#
# COMPACT_ATOMS: atom_id res chain seq x y z
N GLY A 1 20.25 12.16 10.92
CA GLY A 1 20.02 11.34 9.70
C GLY A 1 19.82 12.24 8.50
N VAL A 2 19.85 11.68 7.28
CA VAL A 2 19.70 12.44 6.02
C VAL A 2 18.40 13.25 6.01
N PHE A 3 17.29 12.68 6.50
CA PHE A 3 16.02 13.38 6.60
C PHE A 3 16.13 14.71 7.38
N HIS A 4 16.65 14.68 8.61
CA HIS A 4 16.80 15.91 9.41
C HIS A 4 17.77 16.91 8.78
N ALA A 5 18.81 16.45 8.07
CA ALA A 5 19.71 17.36 7.37
C ALA A 5 19.00 18.13 6.25
N VAL A 6 18.10 17.48 5.52
CA VAL A 6 17.32 18.10 4.43
C VAL A 6 16.15 18.93 4.97
N MET A 7 15.48 18.46 6.03
CA MET A 7 14.23 19.05 6.51
C MET A 7 14.41 20.10 7.61
N ALA A 8 15.52 20.10 8.34
CA ALA A 8 15.77 21.09 9.40
C ALA A 8 15.71 22.55 8.94
N PRO A 9 16.23 22.93 7.75
CA PRO A 9 16.09 24.31 7.25
C PRO A 9 14.64 24.76 7.05
N PHE A 10 13.72 23.82 6.81
CA PHE A 10 12.30 24.09 6.60
C PHE A 10 11.47 24.02 7.89
N LYS A 11 12.12 23.83 9.05
CA LYS A 11 11.42 23.69 10.34
C LYS A 11 10.51 24.86 10.64
N PHE A 12 10.86 26.09 10.27
CA PHE A 12 10.00 27.27 10.50
C PHE A 12 8.60 27.15 9.86
N LEU A 13 8.45 26.33 8.82
CA LEU A 13 7.18 26.07 8.13
C LEU A 13 6.57 24.71 8.54
N LEU A 14 7.42 23.72 8.79
CA LEU A 14 7.02 22.33 9.01
C LEU A 14 6.91 21.92 10.49
N ASP A 15 7.23 22.79 11.44
CA ASP A 15 7.14 22.45 12.87
C ASP A 15 5.70 22.04 13.23
N PHE A 16 5.54 20.81 13.72
CA PHE A 16 4.24 20.27 14.11
C PHE A 16 4.38 19.37 15.34
N HIS A 17 3.71 19.76 16.42
CA HIS A 17 3.55 18.94 17.62
C HIS A 17 2.12 18.43 17.71
N ASP A 18 1.96 17.11 17.69
CA ASP A 18 0.65 16.49 17.82
C ASP A 18 0.16 16.60 19.27
N PRO A 19 -0.95 17.32 19.55
CA PRO A 19 -1.49 17.44 20.89
C PRO A 19 -2.02 16.11 21.46
N LEU A 20 -2.30 15.12 20.61
CA LEU A 20 -2.76 13.79 21.03
C LEU A 20 -1.62 12.84 21.40
N HIS A 21 -0.39 13.17 21.00
CA HIS A 21 0.81 12.37 21.24
C HIS A 21 1.95 13.22 21.83
N PRO A 22 1.78 13.72 23.08
CA PRO A 22 2.76 14.60 23.73
C PRO A 22 4.10 13.92 24.01
N GLU A 23 4.18 12.59 23.91
CA GLU A 23 5.41 11.83 24.01
C GLU A 23 6.42 12.13 22.88
N PHE A 24 5.97 12.67 21.74
CA PHE A 24 6.84 13.02 20.62
C PHE A 24 7.36 14.44 20.78
N THR A 25 8.60 14.56 21.23
CA THR A 25 9.26 15.85 21.46
C THR A 25 9.83 16.48 20.20
N ASP A 26 10.07 15.67 19.16
CA ASP A 26 10.60 16.14 17.89
C ASP A 26 9.50 16.71 16.99
N ALA A 27 9.59 18.01 16.76
CA ALA A 27 8.84 18.81 15.78
C ALA A 27 8.68 18.18 14.38
N LEU A 28 9.67 17.42 13.94
CA LEU A 28 9.70 16.81 12.61
C LEU A 28 9.33 15.32 12.63
N HIS A 29 8.89 14.79 13.78
CA HIS A 29 8.57 13.38 13.96
C HIS A 29 7.52 12.88 12.96
N GLU A 30 6.42 13.62 12.81
CA GLU A 30 5.32 13.24 11.94
C GLU A 30 5.74 13.21 10.47
N TRP A 31 6.55 14.17 10.04
CA TRP A 31 7.09 14.22 8.68
C TRP A 31 8.09 13.09 8.42
N PHE A 32 8.94 12.79 9.40
CA PHE A 32 9.85 11.66 9.33
C PHE A 32 9.08 10.34 9.20
N PHE A 33 8.06 10.16 10.03
CA PHE A 33 7.18 8.99 9.99
C PHE A 33 6.50 8.85 8.62
N ARG A 34 5.87 9.91 8.10
CA ARG A 34 5.20 9.89 6.80
C ARG A 34 6.14 9.62 5.65
N SER A 35 7.35 10.17 5.69
CA SER A 35 8.35 9.92 4.65
C SER A 35 8.77 8.45 4.55
N GLY A 36 8.57 7.67 5.62
CA GLY A 36 8.85 6.23 5.66
C GLY A 36 7.70 5.35 5.20
N LEU A 37 6.48 5.87 5.02
CA LEU A 37 5.30 5.07 4.67
C LEU A 37 5.35 4.59 3.21
N ASP A 38 5.82 5.43 2.30
CA ASP A 38 5.71 5.22 0.85
C ASP A 38 6.98 4.59 0.23
N HIS A 39 7.48 3.48 0.79
CA HIS A 39 8.68 2.82 0.23
C HIS A 39 8.43 2.14 -1.11
N PHE A 40 7.62 1.07 -1.14
CA PHE A 40 7.44 0.25 -2.34
C PHE A 40 6.15 0.55 -3.09
N VAL A 41 5.22 1.28 -2.47
CA VAL A 41 3.91 1.56 -3.05
C VAL A 41 4.01 2.31 -4.37
N TRP A 42 4.93 3.27 -4.50
CA TRP A 42 5.09 4.03 -5.75
C TRP A 42 5.72 3.18 -6.86
N ILE A 43 6.70 2.32 -6.54
CA ILE A 43 7.31 1.39 -7.51
C ILE A 43 6.24 0.42 -8.02
N PHE A 44 5.45 -0.12 -7.10
CA PHE A 44 4.34 -1.00 -7.41
C PHE A 44 3.32 -0.30 -8.31
N GLY A 45 2.94 0.95 -8.00
CA GLY A 45 2.05 1.76 -8.83
C GLY A 45 2.57 1.95 -10.26
N MET A 46 3.87 2.26 -10.42
CA MET A 46 4.49 2.37 -11.74
C MET A 46 4.47 1.04 -12.50
N PHE A 47 4.72 -0.07 -11.81
CA PHE A 47 4.65 -1.41 -12.40
C PHE A 47 3.23 -1.78 -12.83
N CYS A 48 2.22 -1.44 -12.03
CA CYS A 48 0.81 -1.62 -12.38
C CYS A 48 0.43 -0.80 -13.61
N ALA A 49 0.84 0.47 -13.67
CA ALA A 49 0.59 1.32 -14.84
C ALA A 49 1.25 0.75 -16.10
N PHE A 50 2.49 0.26 -15.99
CA PHE A 50 3.18 -0.40 -17.10
C PHE A 50 2.48 -1.71 -17.54
N SER A 51 1.97 -2.48 -16.58
CA SER A 51 1.35 -3.79 -16.82
C SER A 51 -0.12 -3.70 -17.25
N PHE A 52 -0.75 -2.54 -17.05
CA PHE A 52 -2.16 -2.29 -17.31
C PHE A 52 -2.66 -2.81 -18.68
N PRO A 53 -2.04 -2.47 -19.83
CA PRO A 53 -2.53 -2.93 -21.13
C PRO A 53 -2.50 -4.46 -21.28
N PHE A 54 -1.55 -5.13 -20.64
CA PHE A 54 -1.46 -6.59 -20.67
C PHE A 54 -2.54 -7.23 -19.80
N CYS A 55 -2.77 -6.71 -18.60
CA CYS A 55 -3.82 -7.18 -17.70
C CYS A 55 -5.21 -6.97 -18.32
N GLU A 56 -5.46 -5.80 -18.90
CA GLU A 56 -6.71 -5.47 -19.60
C GLU A 56 -6.96 -6.45 -20.76
N ALA A 57 -5.94 -6.73 -21.58
CA ALA A 57 -6.07 -7.70 -22.67
C ALA A 57 -6.44 -9.12 -22.17
N LYS A 58 -5.90 -9.55 -21.02
CA LYS A 58 -6.25 -10.84 -20.39
C LYS A 58 -7.68 -10.83 -19.86
N LEU A 59 -8.12 -9.75 -19.23
CA LEU A 59 -9.50 -9.59 -18.79
C LEU A 59 -10.47 -9.63 -19.98
N MET A 60 -10.17 -8.92 -21.07
CA MET A 60 -10.96 -8.99 -22.29
C MET A 60 -11.01 -10.40 -22.89
N ALA A 61 -9.93 -11.18 -22.80
CA ALA A 61 -9.93 -12.57 -23.24
C ALA A 61 -10.89 -13.44 -22.40
N ILE A 62 -10.97 -13.21 -21.09
CA ILE A 62 -11.94 -13.88 -20.20
C ILE A 62 -13.37 -13.46 -20.56
N GLU A 63 -13.60 -12.19 -20.89
CA GLU A 63 -14.92 -11.70 -21.29
C GLU A 63 -15.47 -12.39 -22.55
N ARG A 64 -14.59 -12.85 -23.45
CA ARG A 64 -14.94 -13.58 -24.67
C ARG A 64 -15.31 -15.05 -24.44
N LEU A 65 -15.00 -15.61 -23.27
CA LEU A 65 -15.43 -16.96 -22.92
C LEU A 65 -16.95 -17.03 -22.77
N GLN A 66 -17.55 -18.20 -22.95
CA GLN A 66 -19.00 -18.41 -22.83
C GLN A 66 -19.36 -19.39 -21.72
N GLY A 67 -20.56 -19.23 -21.16
CA GLY A 67 -21.14 -20.16 -20.19
C GLY A 67 -20.31 -20.34 -18.92
N SER A 68 -20.20 -21.59 -18.47
CA SER A 68 -19.56 -21.95 -17.19
C SER A 68 -18.08 -21.61 -17.12
N GLN A 69 -17.36 -21.60 -18.25
CA GLN A 69 -15.93 -21.29 -18.30
C GLN A 69 -15.64 -19.83 -17.91
N LYS A 70 -16.47 -18.90 -18.37
CA LYS A 70 -16.38 -17.48 -18.00
C LYS A 70 -16.62 -17.29 -16.50
N SER A 71 -17.69 -17.90 -15.99
CA SER A 71 -18.04 -17.80 -14.56
C SER A 71 -16.95 -18.41 -13.68
N LEU A 72 -16.39 -19.56 -14.06
CA LEU A 72 -15.30 -20.21 -13.32
C LEU A 72 -14.04 -19.34 -13.30
N ALA A 73 -13.65 -18.75 -14.44
CA ALA A 73 -12.50 -17.87 -14.51
C ALA A 73 -12.66 -16.62 -13.62
N LYS A 74 -13.85 -15.99 -13.65
CA LYS A 74 -14.15 -14.82 -12.80
C LYS A 74 -14.17 -15.16 -11.31
N LEU A 75 -14.80 -16.28 -10.96
CA LEU A 75 -14.81 -16.78 -9.58
C LEU A 75 -13.40 -17.12 -9.10
N GLY A 76 -12.56 -17.68 -9.97
CA GLY A 76 -11.15 -17.94 -9.67
C GLY A 76 -10.37 -16.67 -9.40
N LEU A 77 -10.52 -15.64 -10.23
CA LEU A 77 -9.87 -14.34 -10.02
C LEU A 77 -10.35 -13.67 -8.72
N PHE A 78 -11.66 -13.57 -8.53
CA PHE A 78 -12.25 -12.98 -7.32
C PHE A 78 -11.85 -13.75 -6.05
N GLY A 79 -11.90 -15.08 -6.10
CA GLY A 79 -11.51 -15.94 -5.00
C GLY A 79 -10.03 -15.83 -4.67
N GLY A 80 -9.16 -15.78 -5.69
CA GLY A 80 -7.73 -15.57 -5.53
C GLY A 80 -7.41 -14.21 -4.90
N ALA A 81 -7.98 -13.13 -5.43
CA ALA A 81 -7.80 -11.77 -4.89
C ALA A 81 -8.30 -11.68 -3.43
N THR A 82 -9.48 -12.24 -3.15
CA THR A 82 -10.04 -12.29 -1.79
C THR A 82 -9.15 -13.09 -0.84
N ALA A 83 -8.63 -14.24 -1.27
CA ALA A 83 -7.74 -15.06 -0.44
C ALA A 83 -6.44 -14.31 -0.09
N VAL A 84 -5.84 -13.61 -1.05
CA VAL A 84 -4.66 -12.76 -0.81
C VAL A 84 -4.99 -11.63 0.16
N GLY A 85 -6.14 -10.96 -0.02
CA GLY A 85 -6.60 -9.89 0.86
C GLY A 85 -6.83 -10.37 2.30
N VAL A 86 -7.49 -11.53 2.47
CA VAL A 86 -7.70 -12.15 3.79
C VAL A 86 -6.38 -12.55 4.43
N TRP A 87 -5.47 -13.17 3.67
CA TRP A 87 -4.13 -13.49 4.16
C TRP A 87 -3.42 -12.23 4.65
N TRP A 88 -3.38 -11.17 3.84
CA TRP A 88 -2.74 -9.93 4.24
C TRP A 88 -3.39 -9.31 5.49
N TYR A 89 -4.72 -9.33 5.57
CA TYR A 89 -5.45 -8.81 6.71
C TYR A 89 -5.08 -9.53 8.02
N VAL A 90 -5.08 -10.87 8.00
CA VAL A 90 -4.81 -11.69 9.18
C VAL A 90 -3.36 -11.57 9.63
N TYR A 91 -2.40 -11.60 8.71
CA TYR A 91 -0.98 -11.67 9.05
C TYR A 91 -0.29 -10.31 9.21
N TYR A 92 -0.78 -9.26 8.54
CA TYR A 92 -0.15 -7.94 8.57
C TYR A 92 -1.07 -6.87 9.17
N PHE A 93 -2.27 -6.68 8.62
CA PHE A 93 -3.12 -5.57 9.04
C PHE A 93 -3.59 -5.69 10.50
N SER A 94 -3.76 -6.92 10.98
CA SER A 94 -4.22 -7.20 12.35
C SER A 94 -3.11 -7.03 13.41
N LEU A 95 -1.89 -6.66 13.01
CA LEU A 95 -0.79 -6.41 13.94
C LEU A 95 -1.03 -5.14 14.77
N PRO A 96 -0.51 -5.08 16.01
CA PRO A 96 -0.50 -3.83 16.79
C PRO A 96 0.19 -2.71 16.01
N LYS A 97 -0.32 -1.47 16.13
CA LYS A 97 0.14 -0.28 15.37
C LYS A 97 1.67 -0.17 15.24
N LYS A 98 2.41 -0.35 16.33
CA LYS A 98 3.88 -0.24 16.33
C LYS A 98 4.58 -1.33 15.51
N GLU A 99 4.03 -2.53 15.47
CA GLU A 99 4.56 -3.65 14.67
C GLU A 99 4.13 -3.50 13.21
N TYR A 100 2.85 -3.15 12.99
CA TYR A 100 2.32 -2.85 11.67
C TYR A 100 3.14 -1.78 10.94
N ASN A 101 3.46 -0.67 11.61
CA ASN A 101 4.23 0.43 11.02
C ASN A 101 5.62 0.00 10.50
N LYS A 102 6.21 -1.07 11.04
CA LYS A 102 7.50 -1.59 10.56
C LYS A 102 7.38 -2.32 9.22
N VAL A 103 6.25 -2.98 9.00
CA VAL A 103 5.99 -3.82 7.82
C VAL A 103 5.12 -3.12 6.77
N HIS A 104 4.35 -2.11 7.17
CA HIS A 104 3.45 -1.34 6.31
C HIS A 104 4.11 -0.86 5.01
N PRO A 105 5.31 -0.25 5.03
CA PRO A 105 5.93 0.27 3.80
C PRO A 105 6.26 -0.79 2.75
N TYR A 106 6.27 -2.07 3.17
CA TYR A 106 6.59 -3.23 2.35
C TYR A 106 5.37 -4.06 1.96
N THR A 107 4.20 -3.83 2.56
CA THR A 107 3.00 -4.65 2.34
C THR A 107 1.76 -3.85 2.00
N SER A 108 1.79 -2.52 2.13
CA SER A 108 0.65 -1.61 1.89
C SER A 108 0.13 -1.63 0.46
N PHE A 109 0.93 -2.06 -0.51
CA PHE A 109 0.51 -2.19 -1.90
C PHE A 109 -0.41 -3.39 -2.16
N ILE A 110 -0.42 -4.39 -1.26
CA ILE A 110 -1.22 -5.61 -1.42
C ILE A 110 -2.73 -5.34 -1.47
N PRO A 111 -3.33 -4.57 -0.54
CA PRO A 111 -4.76 -4.23 -0.65
C PRO A 111 -5.09 -3.44 -1.92
N ILE A 112 -4.16 -2.61 -2.43
CA ILE A 112 -4.32 -1.91 -3.70
C ILE A 112 -4.32 -2.92 -4.86
N ALA A 113 -3.40 -3.88 -4.84
CA ALA A 113 -3.31 -4.96 -5.82
C ALA A 113 -4.55 -5.87 -5.83
N VAL A 114 -5.17 -6.10 -4.67
CA VAL A 114 -6.40 -6.89 -4.55
C VAL A 114 -7.61 -6.15 -5.10
N TYR A 115 -7.61 -4.82 -5.01
CA TYR A 115 -8.67 -3.98 -5.57
C TYR A 115 -8.61 -3.85 -7.10
N MET A 116 -7.40 -3.80 -7.66
CA MET A 116 -7.15 -3.72 -9.11
C MET A 116 -7.45 -5.05 -9.83
#